data_AF-A0A1G2R068-F1
#
_entry.id   AF-A0A1G2R068-F1
#
_cell.length_a   1.000
_cell.length_b   1.000
_cell.length_c   1.000
_cell.angle_alpha   90.00
_cell.angle_beta   90.00
_cell.angle_gamma   90.00
#
_symmetry.space_group_name_H-M   'P 1'
#
loop_
_entity.id
_entity.type
_entity.pdbx_description
1 polymer ?
#
loop_
_entity_poly.entity_id
_entity_poly.type
_entity_poly.pdbx_seq_one_letter_code
_entity_poly.pdbx_strand_id
1 'polypeptide(L)'
;MNEEPKQSPDPIAKLLKIIDEVQEAMKIRFLVVHRRPDTDAWLCLWLACKFIPKAQGAQIVFVNAGTALPGSENDPAALHFDTGGGEFDQHGKDFPRSSSAQLMAARLGLLEDPVVRAGISPLIELATKVDNAEPINPTSIHFLAEGYSHHFRHLPFDEKMSLIKERMFEHFDILYNQNSHAQELRREAPKHTSWQTLFNGIKIAIIFGHPEYRNAAFEEGADVVLWTQRRGNKGIDVGIQTGRESPVTLENVAAALRRNEAEARKLNLGFNEILNYPGLDPTKVPGWFLHESNRFAACGTRTHHLPAEDRTRLSPQEIQQVLCAALENLSAQA
;
A
#
# COMPACT_ATOMS: atom_id res chain seq x y z
N MET A 1 -66.56 -3.21 -17.85
CA MET A 1 -65.15 -2.96 -17.49
C MET A 1 -64.83 -1.55 -17.97
N ASN A 2 -64.81 -0.59 -17.04
CA ASN A 2 -64.39 0.77 -17.37
C ASN A 2 -62.87 0.79 -17.29
N GLU A 3 -62.21 0.87 -18.44
CA GLU A 3 -60.77 1.16 -18.49
C GLU A 3 -60.59 2.60 -18.05
N GLU A 4 -59.97 2.79 -16.88
CA GLU A 4 -59.54 4.11 -16.43
C GLU A 4 -58.58 4.72 -17.47
N PRO A 5 -58.78 6.00 -17.86
CA PRO A 5 -57.89 6.65 -18.80
C PRO A 5 -56.50 6.76 -18.18
N LYS A 6 -55.52 6.07 -18.77
CA LYS A 6 -54.10 6.19 -18.40
C LYS A 6 -53.71 7.66 -18.47
N GLN A 7 -53.50 8.29 -17.31
CA GLN A 7 -52.95 9.63 -17.22
C GLN A 7 -51.63 9.67 -17.99
N SER A 8 -51.55 10.55 -18.99
CA SER A 8 -50.31 10.82 -19.70
C SER A 8 -49.26 11.31 -18.69
N PRO A 9 -48.02 10.79 -18.72
CA PRO A 9 -47.00 11.21 -17.78
C PRO A 9 -46.78 12.72 -17.86
N ASP A 10 -46.61 13.35 -16.69
CA ASP A 10 -46.39 14.79 -16.55
C ASP A 10 -45.24 15.25 -17.46
N PRO A 11 -45.50 16.15 -18.43
CA PRO A 11 -44.49 16.69 -19.34
C PRO A 11 -43.28 17.28 -18.62
N ILE A 12 -43.46 17.83 -17.42
CA ILE A 12 -42.38 18.42 -16.61
C ILE A 12 -41.49 17.30 -16.04
N ALA A 13 -42.07 16.23 -15.49
CA ALA A 13 -41.30 15.08 -15.00
C ALA A 13 -40.50 14.40 -16.12
N LYS A 14 -41.05 14.33 -17.33
CA LYS A 14 -40.34 13.81 -18.51
C LYS A 14 -39.17 14.70 -18.92
N LEU A 15 -39.35 16.03 -18.88
CA LEU A 15 -38.30 17.00 -19.20
C LEU A 15 -37.17 16.96 -18.17
N LEU A 16 -37.49 16.90 -16.87
CA LEU A 16 -36.50 16.78 -15.80
C LEU A 16 -35.67 15.49 -15.93
N LYS A 17 -36.32 14.36 -16.21
CA LYS A 17 -35.62 13.09 -16.47
C LYS A 17 -34.70 13.19 -17.69
N ILE A 18 -35.10 13.86 -18.77
CA ILE A 18 -34.24 14.09 -19.93
C ILE A 18 -33.07 15.02 -19.58
N ILE A 19 -33.29 16.04 -18.76
CA ILE A 19 -32.22 16.94 -18.30
C ILE A 19 -31.22 16.16 -17.45
N ASP A 20 -31.69 15.33 -16.51
CA ASP A 20 -30.84 14.46 -15.68
C ASP A 20 -30.10 13.44 -16.56
N GLU A 21 -30.75 12.81 -17.53
CA GLU A 21 -30.11 11.88 -18.48
C GLU A 21 -29.08 12.59 -19.37
N VAL A 22 -29.35 13.84 -19.79
CA VAL A 22 -28.42 14.65 -20.59
C VAL A 22 -27.23 15.11 -19.75
N GLN A 23 -27.46 15.56 -18.52
CA GLN A 23 -26.39 15.91 -17.56
C GLN A 23 -25.58 14.68 -17.19
N GLU A 24 -26.23 13.51 -17.08
CA GLU A 24 -25.53 12.25 -16.89
C GLU A 24 -24.75 11.80 -18.12
N ALA A 25 -25.21 12.14 -19.32
CA ALA A 25 -24.49 11.91 -20.56
C ALA A 25 -23.42 12.98 -20.88
N MET A 26 -23.37 14.11 -20.17
CA MET A 26 -22.36 15.15 -20.43
C MET A 26 -20.97 14.65 -20.06
N LYS A 27 -20.19 14.33 -21.09
CA LYS A 27 -18.80 13.93 -20.98
C LYS A 27 -17.94 15.13 -20.55
N ILE A 28 -17.02 14.91 -19.61
CA ILE A 28 -15.98 15.90 -19.29
C ILE A 28 -15.02 15.93 -20.48
N ARG A 29 -14.87 17.12 -21.07
CA ARG A 29 -14.04 17.36 -22.26
C ARG A 29 -12.67 17.90 -21.89
N PHE A 30 -12.58 18.72 -20.85
CA PHE A 30 -11.34 19.40 -20.47
C PHE A 30 -10.98 19.18 -19.01
N LEU A 31 -9.71 18.85 -18.76
CA LEU A 31 -9.09 18.84 -17.44
C LEU A 31 -8.04 19.95 -17.44
N VAL A 32 -8.27 21.01 -16.68
CA VAL A 32 -7.51 22.25 -16.74
C VAL A 32 -6.63 22.38 -15.51
N VAL A 33 -5.33 22.59 -15.72
CA VAL A 33 -4.33 22.81 -14.65
C VAL A 33 -3.37 23.93 -15.04
N HIS A 34 -2.61 24.45 -14.07
CA HIS A 34 -1.57 25.44 -14.37
C HIS A 34 -0.38 24.85 -15.18
N ARG A 35 0.33 25.68 -15.95
CA ARG A 35 1.41 25.30 -16.89
C ARG A 35 2.69 24.76 -16.25
N ARG A 36 2.83 24.84 -14.93
CA ARG A 36 3.96 24.30 -14.17
C ARG A 36 3.45 23.35 -13.11
N PRO A 37 2.70 22.30 -13.50
CA PRO A 37 1.96 21.45 -12.59
C PRO A 37 2.88 20.86 -11.52
N ASP A 38 2.54 21.10 -10.27
CA ASP A 38 3.18 20.47 -9.13
C ASP A 38 2.44 19.16 -8.75
N THR A 39 2.68 18.66 -7.54
CA THR A 39 2.07 17.40 -7.10
C THR A 39 0.56 17.52 -6.91
N ASP A 40 0.03 18.66 -6.49
CA ASP A 40 -1.42 18.83 -6.29
C ASP A 40 -2.13 18.80 -7.65
N ALA A 41 -1.66 19.60 -8.61
CA ALA A 41 -2.16 19.60 -9.98
C ALA A 41 -2.08 18.21 -10.65
N TRP A 42 -0.92 17.53 -10.57
CA TRP A 42 -0.77 16.20 -11.16
C TRP A 42 -1.68 15.16 -10.48
N LEU A 43 -1.84 15.24 -9.15
CA LEU A 43 -2.68 14.33 -8.41
C LEU A 43 -4.17 14.53 -8.75
N CYS A 44 -4.63 15.77 -8.91
CA CYS A 44 -5.99 16.07 -9.39
C CYS A 44 -6.26 15.46 -10.77
N LEU A 45 -5.32 15.62 -11.72
CA LEU A 45 -5.45 15.00 -13.05
C LEU A 45 -5.54 13.48 -12.96
N TRP A 46 -4.72 12.85 -12.13
CA TRP A 46 -4.74 11.41 -11.92
C TRP A 46 -6.06 10.96 -11.29
N LEU A 47 -6.54 11.64 -10.24
CA LEU A 47 -7.83 11.37 -9.60
C LEU A 47 -8.99 11.49 -10.60
N ALA A 48 -8.98 12.53 -11.45
CA ALA A 48 -9.99 12.72 -12.48
C ALA A 48 -10.00 11.54 -13.45
N CYS A 49 -8.83 11.21 -14.01
CA CYS A 49 -8.72 10.13 -14.99
C CYS A 49 -9.02 8.75 -14.40
N LYS A 50 -8.74 8.52 -13.11
CA LYS A 50 -8.90 7.23 -12.46
C LYS A 50 -10.31 6.99 -11.90
N PHE A 51 -10.93 8.00 -11.29
CA PHE A 51 -12.16 7.84 -10.51
C PHE A 51 -13.38 8.54 -11.12
N ILE A 52 -13.21 9.35 -12.17
CA ILE A 52 -14.34 9.96 -12.88
C ILE A 52 -14.47 9.30 -14.26
N PRO A 53 -15.37 8.31 -14.45
CA PRO A 53 -15.52 7.62 -15.74
C PRO A 53 -15.76 8.60 -16.91
N LYS A 54 -16.48 9.69 -16.66
CA LYS A 54 -16.78 10.72 -17.67
C LYS A 54 -15.57 11.56 -18.09
N ALA A 55 -14.49 11.58 -17.30
CA ALA A 55 -13.24 12.25 -17.63
C ALA A 55 -12.29 11.38 -18.46
N GLN A 56 -12.67 10.12 -18.75
CA GLN A 56 -11.84 9.23 -19.54
C GLN A 56 -11.70 9.75 -20.98
N GLY A 57 -10.45 10.06 -21.36
CA GLY A 57 -10.13 10.67 -22.65
C GLY A 57 -10.47 12.15 -22.75
N ALA A 58 -10.70 12.84 -21.63
CA ALA A 58 -10.74 14.31 -21.60
C ALA A 58 -9.37 14.87 -22.02
N GLN A 59 -9.39 16.00 -22.72
CA GLN A 59 -8.18 16.73 -23.09
C GLN A 59 -7.63 17.46 -21.86
N ILE A 60 -6.33 17.29 -21.60
CA ILE A 60 -5.65 18.06 -20.57
C ILE A 60 -5.21 19.39 -21.17
N VAL A 61 -5.55 20.49 -20.51
CA VAL A 61 -5.26 21.85 -20.95
C VAL A 61 -4.46 22.59 -19.89
N PHE A 62 -3.35 23.19 -20.31
CA PHE A 62 -2.45 23.90 -19.41
C PHE A 62 -2.63 25.42 -19.55
N VAL A 63 -2.98 26.09 -18.45
CA VAL A 63 -3.23 27.55 -18.38
C VAL A 63 -2.20 28.24 -17.48
N ASN A 64 -2.10 29.57 -17.52
CA ASN A 64 -1.22 30.26 -16.58
C ASN A 64 -1.79 30.14 -15.16
N ALA A 65 -0.92 30.14 -14.14
CA ALA A 65 -1.39 30.20 -12.76
C ALA A 65 -2.21 31.49 -12.52
N GLY A 66 -3.28 31.39 -11.75
CA GLY A 66 -4.28 32.45 -11.55
C GLY A 66 -5.26 32.64 -12.71
N THR A 67 -5.33 31.73 -13.69
CA THR A 67 -6.21 31.88 -14.86
C THR A 67 -7.04 30.64 -15.13
N ALA A 68 -8.25 30.82 -15.67
CA ALA A 68 -9.09 29.74 -16.16
C ALA A 68 -8.94 29.54 -17.67
N LEU A 69 -9.41 28.40 -18.18
CA LEU A 69 -9.63 28.21 -19.61
C LEU A 69 -10.71 29.22 -20.10
N PRO A 70 -10.43 30.10 -21.09
CA PRO A 70 -11.38 31.12 -21.50
C PRO A 70 -12.73 30.52 -21.95
N GLY A 71 -13.84 31.02 -21.39
CA GLY A 71 -15.19 30.61 -21.76
C GLY A 71 -15.68 29.32 -21.09
N SER A 72 -14.92 28.79 -20.14
CA SER A 72 -15.26 27.57 -19.39
C SER A 72 -15.71 27.83 -17.95
N GLU A 73 -15.87 29.09 -17.55
CA GLU A 73 -16.14 29.50 -16.16
C GLU A 73 -17.43 28.87 -15.58
N ASN A 74 -18.36 28.47 -16.45
CA ASN A 74 -19.58 27.73 -16.11
C ASN A 74 -19.81 26.51 -17.01
N ASP A 75 -18.77 25.97 -17.66
CA ASP A 75 -18.90 24.78 -18.52
C ASP A 75 -18.74 23.50 -17.68
N PRO A 76 -19.81 22.71 -17.43
CA PRO A 76 -19.70 21.46 -16.68
C PRO A 76 -18.85 20.39 -17.40
N ALA A 77 -18.50 20.61 -18.67
CA ALA A 77 -17.56 19.76 -19.40
C ALA A 77 -16.09 20.14 -19.16
N ALA A 78 -15.79 21.17 -18.36
CA ALA A 78 -14.44 21.55 -17.99
C ALA A 78 -14.27 21.48 -16.46
N LEU A 79 -13.23 20.79 -16.01
CA LEU A 79 -12.85 20.75 -14.60
C LEU A 79 -11.52 21.48 -14.42
N HIS A 80 -11.47 22.46 -13.51
CA HIS A 80 -10.26 23.22 -13.18
C HIS A 80 -9.73 22.79 -11.83
N PHE A 81 -8.45 22.43 -11.81
CA PHE A 81 -7.73 22.00 -10.62
C PHE A 81 -6.48 22.86 -10.48
N ASP A 82 -6.25 23.39 -9.29
CA ASP A 82 -5.01 24.10 -8.96
C ASP A 82 -4.62 25.16 -10.02
N THR A 83 -5.58 26.03 -10.37
CA THR A 83 -5.39 27.07 -11.40
C THR A 83 -5.35 28.48 -10.82
N GLY A 84 -5.55 28.65 -9.51
CA GLY A 84 -5.77 29.91 -8.81
C GLY A 84 -7.19 30.50 -8.94
N GLY A 85 -8.25 29.69 -9.06
CA GLY A 85 -9.64 30.17 -9.16
C GLY A 85 -10.72 29.17 -9.60
N GLY A 86 -10.42 27.87 -9.60
CA GLY A 86 -11.36 26.80 -10.01
C GLY A 86 -12.30 26.29 -8.91
N GLU A 87 -13.25 25.42 -9.29
CA GLU A 87 -14.17 24.77 -8.33
C GLU A 87 -13.41 23.94 -7.29
N PHE A 88 -12.39 23.21 -7.72
CA PHE A 88 -11.56 22.36 -6.86
C PHE A 88 -10.34 23.08 -6.29
N ASP A 89 -10.24 24.38 -6.51
CA ASP A 89 -9.10 25.18 -6.09
C ASP A 89 -9.25 25.66 -4.65
N GLN A 90 -8.17 25.66 -3.89
CA GLN A 90 -8.15 26.19 -2.53
C GLN A 90 -7.76 27.67 -2.46
N HIS A 91 -7.06 28.19 -3.47
CA HIS A 91 -6.53 29.54 -3.43
C HIS A 91 -7.66 30.57 -3.40
N GLY A 92 -7.55 31.54 -2.49
CA GLY A 92 -8.58 32.57 -2.29
C GLY A 92 -9.82 32.09 -1.54
N LYS A 93 -9.81 30.86 -1.01
CA LYS A 93 -10.83 30.34 -0.09
C LYS A 93 -10.23 30.23 1.31
N ASP A 94 -11.02 30.50 2.35
CA ASP A 94 -10.59 30.44 3.77
C ASP A 94 -10.46 28.98 4.27
N PHE A 95 -9.70 28.15 3.54
CA PHE A 95 -9.40 26.78 3.94
C PHE A 95 -8.03 26.74 4.64
N PRO A 96 -7.96 26.49 5.96
CA PRO A 96 -6.69 26.29 6.63
C PRO A 96 -6.13 24.92 6.23
N ARG A 97 -4.93 24.91 5.64
CA ARG A 97 -4.16 23.70 5.32
C ARG A 97 -4.93 22.66 4.49
N SER A 98 -5.09 22.94 3.21
CA SER A 98 -5.74 22.04 2.24
C SER A 98 -4.87 21.76 1.02
N SER A 99 -5.42 21.03 0.06
CA SER A 99 -4.93 20.90 -1.32
C SER A 99 -6.14 20.76 -2.27
N SER A 100 -5.98 21.07 -3.56
CA SER A 100 -7.06 20.84 -4.55
C SER A 100 -7.41 19.36 -4.64
N ALA A 101 -6.41 18.48 -4.57
CA ALA A 101 -6.60 17.04 -4.55
C ALA A 101 -7.39 16.56 -3.33
N GLN A 102 -7.17 17.16 -2.15
CA GLN A 102 -7.96 16.87 -0.95
C GLN A 102 -9.43 17.23 -1.16
N LEU A 103 -9.71 18.44 -1.66
CA LEU A 103 -11.07 18.92 -1.92
C LEU A 103 -11.79 18.04 -2.94
N MET A 104 -11.08 17.66 -4.00
CA MET A 104 -11.57 16.76 -5.04
C MET A 104 -11.91 15.37 -4.49
N ALA A 105 -10.99 14.77 -3.72
CA ALA A 105 -11.22 13.45 -3.13
C ALA A 105 -12.43 13.44 -2.18
N ALA A 106 -12.58 14.49 -1.37
CA ALA A 106 -13.75 14.66 -0.49
C ALA A 106 -15.04 14.78 -1.30
N ARG A 107 -15.06 15.62 -2.34
CA ARG A 107 -16.24 15.83 -3.18
C ARG A 107 -16.67 14.61 -3.98
N LEU A 108 -15.71 13.77 -4.37
CA LEU A 108 -15.97 12.51 -5.06
C LEU A 108 -16.33 11.36 -4.11
N GLY A 109 -16.37 11.59 -2.79
CA GLY A 109 -16.65 10.55 -1.79
C GLY A 109 -15.55 9.49 -1.66
N LEU A 110 -14.35 9.73 -2.21
CA LEU A 110 -13.26 8.74 -2.24
C LEU A 110 -12.70 8.41 -0.84
N LEU A 111 -12.98 9.26 0.13
CA LEU A 111 -12.57 9.08 1.52
C LEU A 111 -13.53 8.16 2.32
N GLU A 112 -14.68 7.79 1.76
CA GLU A 112 -15.66 6.93 2.43
C GLU A 112 -15.28 5.45 2.35
N ASP A 113 -14.71 5.00 1.23
CA ASP A 113 -14.20 3.65 1.09
C ASP A 113 -12.83 3.52 1.81
N PRO A 114 -12.69 2.62 2.81
CA PRO A 114 -11.44 2.50 3.56
C PRO A 114 -10.22 2.11 2.73
N VAL A 115 -10.40 1.30 1.68
CA VAL A 115 -9.32 0.82 0.79
C VAL A 115 -8.89 1.92 -0.17
N VAL A 116 -9.84 2.64 -0.75
CA VAL A 116 -9.56 3.81 -1.60
C VAL A 116 -8.90 4.90 -0.78
N ARG A 117 -9.47 5.23 0.40
CA ARG A 117 -8.91 6.21 1.33
C ARG A 117 -7.47 5.85 1.70
N ALA A 118 -7.19 4.60 2.08
CA ALA A 118 -5.83 4.18 2.41
C ALA A 118 -4.87 4.36 1.22
N GLY A 119 -5.33 4.05 0.01
CA GLY A 119 -4.58 4.25 -1.23
C GLY A 119 -4.18 5.70 -1.49
N ILE A 120 -5.12 6.64 -1.35
CA ILE A 120 -4.93 8.04 -1.74
C ILE A 120 -4.43 8.94 -0.59
N SER A 121 -4.62 8.57 0.67
CA SER A 121 -4.30 9.46 1.81
C SER A 121 -2.83 9.90 1.85
N PRO A 122 -1.82 9.03 1.62
CA PRO A 122 -0.42 9.48 1.58
C PRO A 122 -0.13 10.46 0.44
N LEU A 123 -0.83 10.34 -0.70
CA LEU A 123 -0.70 11.24 -1.84
C LEU A 123 -1.34 12.60 -1.56
N ILE A 124 -2.54 12.60 -0.98
CA ILE A 124 -3.24 13.83 -0.56
C ILE A 124 -2.44 14.57 0.49
N GLU A 125 -1.88 13.87 1.48
CA GLU A 125 -1.06 14.49 2.51
C GLU A 125 0.22 15.09 1.92
N LEU A 126 0.84 14.44 0.93
CA LEU A 126 1.97 15.02 0.20
C LEU A 126 1.58 16.30 -0.55
N ALA A 127 0.48 16.28 -1.31
CA ALA A 127 -0.02 17.46 -2.01
C ALA A 127 -0.33 18.61 -1.03
N THR A 128 -1.02 18.30 0.06
CA THR A 128 -1.34 19.27 1.13
C THR A 128 -0.07 19.91 1.71
N LYS A 129 0.97 19.12 1.97
CA LYS A 129 2.24 19.67 2.46
C LYS A 129 2.91 20.61 1.46
N VAL A 130 2.92 20.22 0.18
CA VAL A 130 3.51 21.01 -0.91
C VAL A 130 2.83 22.37 -1.01
N ASP A 131 1.50 22.39 -1.05
CA ASP A 131 0.74 23.63 -1.23
C ASP A 131 0.83 24.59 -0.04
N ASN A 132 1.06 24.03 1.15
CA ASN A 132 1.23 24.79 2.38
C ASN A 132 2.71 25.09 2.70
N ALA A 133 3.61 24.87 1.75
CA ALA A 133 5.06 25.07 1.88
C ALA A 133 5.67 24.39 3.12
N GLU A 134 5.10 23.25 3.51
CA GLU A 134 5.60 22.43 4.61
C GLU A 134 6.84 21.64 4.16
N PRO A 135 7.77 21.35 5.09
CA PRO A 135 8.92 20.51 4.77
C PRO A 135 8.49 19.08 4.41
N ILE A 136 8.99 18.61 3.27
CA ILE A 136 8.81 17.24 2.78
C ILE A 136 10.15 16.51 2.68
N ASN A 137 10.12 15.19 2.62
CA ASN A 137 11.34 14.38 2.48
C ASN A 137 12.05 14.71 1.15
N PRO A 138 13.38 14.98 1.13
CA PRO A 138 14.15 15.24 -0.09
C PRO A 138 14.07 14.15 -1.17
N THR A 139 13.69 12.93 -0.80
CA THR A 139 13.46 11.80 -1.74
C THR A 139 11.98 11.58 -2.05
N SER A 140 11.11 12.57 -1.78
CA SER A 140 9.69 12.52 -2.10
C SER A 140 9.46 12.49 -3.61
N ILE A 141 8.38 11.83 -4.05
CA ILE A 141 7.98 11.82 -5.46
C ILE A 141 7.64 13.21 -6.00
N HIS A 142 7.38 14.19 -5.13
CA HIS A 142 7.18 15.58 -5.52
C HIS A 142 8.37 16.10 -6.35
N PHE A 143 9.60 15.84 -5.91
CA PHE A 143 10.80 16.27 -6.61
C PHE A 143 11.03 15.52 -7.93
N LEU A 144 10.33 14.40 -8.18
CA LEU A 144 10.33 13.77 -9.50
C LEU A 144 9.54 14.62 -10.51
N ALA A 145 8.42 15.23 -10.12
CA ALA A 145 7.66 16.12 -11.00
C ALA A 145 8.51 17.33 -11.46
N GLU A 146 9.22 17.96 -10.51
CA GLU A 146 10.16 19.04 -10.80
C GLU A 146 11.35 18.54 -11.65
N GLY A 147 11.93 17.40 -11.26
CA GLY A 147 13.06 16.78 -11.94
C GLY A 147 12.74 16.41 -13.39
N TYR A 148 11.56 15.87 -13.67
CA TYR A 148 11.15 15.52 -15.03
C TYR A 148 11.02 16.75 -15.93
N SER A 149 10.54 17.87 -15.40
CA SER A 149 10.49 19.14 -16.14
C SER A 149 11.88 19.58 -16.62
N HIS A 150 12.92 19.34 -15.82
CA HIS A 150 14.31 19.60 -16.19
C HIS A 150 14.90 18.53 -17.12
N HIS A 151 14.58 17.26 -16.88
CA HIS A 151 15.07 16.12 -17.65
C HIS A 151 14.59 16.16 -19.10
N PHE A 152 13.30 16.46 -19.31
CA PHE A 152 12.65 16.55 -20.61
C PHE A 152 12.67 17.97 -21.21
N ARG A 153 13.53 18.87 -20.72
CA ARG A 153 13.58 20.28 -21.15
C ARG A 153 13.83 20.51 -22.64
N HIS A 154 14.37 19.51 -23.33
CA HIS A 154 14.73 19.55 -24.75
C HIS A 154 13.55 19.19 -25.67
N LEU A 155 12.44 18.69 -25.12
CA LEU A 155 11.26 18.30 -25.89
C LEU A 155 10.28 19.48 -26.06
N PRO A 156 9.46 19.48 -27.14
CA PRO A 156 8.32 20.37 -27.27
C PRO A 156 7.39 20.28 -26.05
N PHE A 157 6.67 21.37 -25.75
CA PHE A 157 5.87 21.47 -24.53
C PHE A 157 4.85 20.34 -24.37
N ASP A 158 4.08 20.03 -25.42
CA ASP A 158 3.02 19.01 -25.36
C ASP A 158 3.59 17.60 -25.20
N GLU A 159 4.65 17.27 -25.93
CA GLU A 159 5.35 15.99 -25.80
C GLU A 159 5.95 15.82 -24.40
N LYS A 160 6.60 16.88 -23.89
CA LYS A 160 7.13 16.92 -22.53
C LYS A 160 6.03 16.70 -21.49
N MET A 161 4.91 17.43 -21.58
CA MET A 161 3.81 17.29 -20.62
C MET A 161 3.17 15.91 -20.68
N SER A 162 3.04 15.30 -21.86
CA SER A 162 2.52 13.93 -22.00
C SER A 162 3.43 12.92 -21.29
N LEU A 163 4.74 13.01 -21.47
CA LEU A 163 5.70 12.12 -20.80
C LEU A 163 5.69 12.31 -19.28
N ILE A 164 5.67 13.56 -18.79
CA ILE A 164 5.60 13.83 -17.35
C ILE A 164 4.31 13.23 -16.76
N LYS A 165 3.17 13.45 -17.42
CA LYS A 165 1.89 12.87 -17.01
C LYS A 165 1.97 11.34 -16.88
N GLU A 166 2.48 10.65 -17.90
CA GLU A 166 2.62 9.19 -17.88
C GLU A 166 3.47 8.71 -16.70
N ARG A 167 4.60 9.37 -16.44
CA ARG A 167 5.48 9.02 -15.31
C ARG A 167 4.85 9.31 -13.96
N MET A 168 4.22 10.47 -13.80
CA MET A 168 3.56 10.83 -12.55
C MET A 168 2.39 9.90 -12.25
N PHE A 169 1.60 9.56 -13.25
CA PHE A 169 0.47 8.63 -13.09
C PHE A 169 0.95 7.24 -12.70
N GLU A 170 2.04 6.75 -13.30
CA GLU A 170 2.68 5.48 -12.93
C GLU A 170 3.11 5.49 -11.44
N HIS A 171 3.77 6.55 -10.97
CA HIS A 171 4.16 6.69 -9.56
C HIS A 171 2.95 6.72 -8.62
N PHE A 172 1.90 7.45 -8.96
CA PHE A 172 0.67 7.49 -8.17
C PHE A 172 -0.03 6.14 -8.15
N ASP A 173 -0.11 5.42 -9.27
CA ASP A 173 -0.68 4.07 -9.32
C ASP A 173 0.10 3.08 -8.45
N ILE A 174 1.43 3.14 -8.48
CA ILE A 174 2.28 2.28 -7.63
C ILE A 174 1.99 2.53 -6.15
N LEU A 175 2.01 3.80 -5.72
CA LEU A 175 1.77 4.16 -4.33
C LEU A 175 0.33 3.86 -3.89
N TYR A 176 -0.65 4.18 -4.73
CA TYR A 176 -2.06 3.86 -4.49
C TYR A 176 -2.24 2.35 -4.30
N ASN A 177 -1.80 1.54 -5.26
CA ASN A 177 -1.98 0.09 -5.22
C ASN A 177 -1.25 -0.53 -4.03
N GLN A 178 -0.05 -0.07 -3.70
CA GLN A 178 0.68 -0.54 -2.52
C GLN A 178 -0.11 -0.30 -1.23
N ASN A 179 -0.65 0.91 -1.04
CA ASN A 179 -1.36 1.29 0.18
C ASN A 179 -2.77 0.67 0.25
N SER A 180 -3.50 0.63 -0.86
CA SER A 180 -4.79 -0.06 -0.96
C SER A 180 -4.64 -1.55 -0.68
N HIS A 181 -3.65 -2.22 -1.28
CA HIS A 181 -3.39 -3.62 -1.03
C HIS A 181 -3.01 -3.89 0.43
N ALA A 182 -2.17 -3.03 1.04
CA ALA A 182 -1.86 -3.14 2.47
C ALA A 182 -3.13 -3.05 3.33
N GLN A 183 -4.06 -2.15 2.99
CA GLN A 183 -5.32 -2.02 3.70
C GLN A 183 -6.25 -3.22 3.52
N GLU A 184 -6.31 -3.81 2.33
CA GLU A 184 -7.03 -5.07 2.09
C GLU A 184 -6.45 -6.18 2.95
N LEU A 185 -5.12 -6.34 2.97
CA LEU A 185 -4.45 -7.33 3.79
C LEU A 185 -4.77 -7.15 5.28
N ARG A 186 -4.80 -5.91 5.80
CA ARG A 186 -5.22 -5.65 7.19
C ARG A 186 -6.66 -6.10 7.47
N ARG A 187 -7.59 -5.86 6.54
CA ARG A 187 -9.00 -6.27 6.72
C ARG A 187 -9.15 -7.79 6.76
N GLU A 188 -8.30 -8.51 6.04
CA GLU A 188 -8.36 -9.96 5.95
C GLU A 188 -7.47 -10.67 6.97
N ALA A 189 -6.44 -10.01 7.50
CA ALA A 189 -5.47 -10.57 8.43
C ALA A 189 -6.09 -11.33 9.63
N PRO A 190 -7.18 -10.85 10.28
CA PRO A 190 -7.81 -11.59 11.37
C PRO A 190 -8.35 -12.98 10.98
N LYS A 191 -8.63 -13.23 9.70
CA LYS A 191 -9.08 -14.54 9.20
C LYS A 191 -7.93 -15.54 9.06
N HIS A 192 -6.69 -15.05 8.95
CA HIS A 192 -5.51 -15.83 8.62
C HIS A 192 -4.44 -15.83 9.73
N THR A 193 -4.67 -15.09 10.81
CA THR A 193 -3.71 -14.89 11.90
C THR A 193 -4.24 -15.46 13.20
N SER A 194 -3.46 -16.33 13.82
CA SER A 194 -3.67 -16.76 15.21
C SER A 194 -2.70 -16.02 16.12
N TRP A 195 -3.17 -15.60 17.29
CA TRP A 195 -2.39 -14.80 18.24
C TRP A 195 -2.06 -15.57 19.51
N GLN A 196 -0.86 -15.34 20.03
CA GLN A 196 -0.42 -15.86 21.33
C GLN A 196 0.37 -14.77 22.06
N THR A 197 0.01 -14.48 23.30
CA THR A 197 0.80 -13.60 24.18
C THR A 197 1.48 -14.47 25.23
N LEU A 198 2.80 -14.39 25.30
CA LEU A 198 3.60 -15.14 26.28
C LEU A 198 3.53 -14.46 27.65
N PHE A 199 3.94 -15.17 28.71
CA PHE A 199 3.91 -14.62 30.08
C PHE A 199 4.80 -13.39 30.28
N ASN A 200 5.85 -13.24 29.46
CA ASN A 200 6.74 -12.08 29.47
C ASN A 200 6.23 -10.90 28.62
N GLY A 201 5.00 -10.99 28.11
CA GLY A 201 4.35 -9.93 27.33
C GLY A 201 4.66 -9.94 25.83
N ILE A 202 5.56 -10.81 25.36
CA ILE A 202 5.87 -10.93 23.91
C ILE A 202 4.62 -11.42 23.17
N LYS A 203 4.23 -10.68 22.12
CA LYS A 203 3.10 -11.00 21.25
C LYS A 203 3.57 -11.71 19.99
N ILE A 204 3.07 -12.91 19.78
CA ILE A 204 3.35 -13.74 18.59
C ILE A 204 2.12 -13.77 17.70
N ALA A 205 2.31 -13.45 16.43
CA ALA A 205 1.35 -13.71 15.37
C ALA A 205 1.77 -14.95 14.56
N ILE A 206 0.84 -15.87 14.35
CA ILE A 206 1.06 -17.15 13.67
C ILE A 206 0.22 -17.17 12.40
N ILE A 207 0.88 -17.25 11.25
CA ILE A 207 0.27 -17.05 9.93
C ILE A 207 0.66 -18.21 9.00
N PHE A 208 -0.12 -19.30 9.04
CA PHE A 208 0.19 -20.48 8.24
C PHE A 208 -0.37 -20.37 6.81
N GLY A 209 0.50 -20.60 5.83
CA GLY A 209 0.15 -20.60 4.41
C GLY A 209 -0.01 -19.21 3.78
N HIS A 210 0.02 -18.14 4.58
CA HIS A 210 -0.33 -16.78 4.14
C HIS A 210 0.73 -15.72 4.49
N PRO A 211 1.98 -15.86 4.02
CA PRO A 211 3.08 -14.94 4.33
C PRO A 211 2.82 -13.46 3.96
N GLU A 212 1.82 -13.16 3.13
CA GLU A 212 1.40 -11.82 2.76
C GLU A 212 0.90 -10.98 3.95
N TYR A 213 0.32 -11.60 4.99
CA TYR A 213 -0.25 -10.86 6.14
C TYR A 213 0.76 -10.45 7.22
N ARG A 214 2.06 -10.74 7.04
CA ARG A 214 3.08 -10.44 8.07
C ARG A 214 3.13 -8.96 8.46
N ASN A 215 3.08 -8.07 7.49
CA ASN A 215 3.15 -6.63 7.75
C ASN A 215 1.91 -6.15 8.52
N ALA A 216 0.72 -6.64 8.15
CA ALA A 216 -0.50 -6.36 8.89
C ALA A 216 -0.41 -6.82 10.35
N ALA A 217 0.15 -8.02 10.60
CA ALA A 217 0.36 -8.50 11.96
C ALA A 217 1.33 -7.63 12.77
N PHE A 218 2.41 -7.12 12.18
CA PHE A 218 3.29 -6.17 12.87
C PHE A 218 2.61 -4.84 13.19
N GLU A 219 1.79 -4.32 12.27
CA GLU A 219 1.02 -3.10 12.49
C GLU A 219 -0.07 -3.27 13.56
N GLU A 220 -0.61 -4.48 13.73
CA GLU A 220 -1.50 -4.85 14.84
C GLU A 220 -0.74 -5.11 16.17
N GLY A 221 0.59 -4.97 16.17
CA GLY A 221 1.42 -5.00 17.37
C GLY A 221 2.05 -6.35 17.69
N ALA A 222 2.28 -7.21 16.71
CA ALA A 222 3.12 -8.40 16.90
C ALA A 222 4.58 -8.01 17.17
N ASP A 223 5.21 -8.66 18.16
CA ASP A 223 6.66 -8.60 18.37
C ASP A 223 7.37 -9.57 17.42
N VAL A 224 6.77 -10.75 17.25
CA VAL A 224 7.29 -11.86 16.43
C VAL A 224 6.19 -12.41 15.55
N VAL A 225 6.50 -12.65 14.28
CA VAL A 225 5.60 -13.30 13.32
C VAL A 225 6.22 -14.63 12.88
N LEU A 226 5.53 -15.73 13.16
CA LEU A 226 5.77 -17.05 12.58
C LEU A 226 4.88 -17.22 11.34
N TRP A 227 5.48 -17.55 10.21
CA TRP A 227 4.73 -17.79 8.98
C TRP A 227 5.23 -19.01 8.23
N THR A 228 4.34 -19.62 7.44
CA THR A 228 4.69 -20.73 6.53
C THR A 228 4.19 -20.46 5.12
N GLN A 229 4.86 -21.03 4.12
CA GLN A 229 4.43 -20.98 2.73
C GLN A 229 4.58 -22.37 2.10
N ARG A 230 3.48 -22.92 1.54
CA ARG A 230 3.56 -24.20 0.82
C ARG A 230 4.41 -24.06 -0.44
N ARG A 231 5.29 -25.05 -0.68
CA ARG A 231 6.14 -25.16 -1.87
C ARG A 231 5.93 -26.50 -2.55
N GLY A 232 4.98 -26.52 -3.48
CA GLY A 232 4.57 -27.73 -4.19
C GLY A 232 4.04 -28.80 -3.24
N ASN A 233 4.17 -30.07 -3.64
CA ASN A 233 3.54 -31.19 -2.93
C ASN A 233 4.34 -31.72 -1.72
N LYS A 234 5.57 -31.22 -1.48
CA LYS A 234 6.52 -31.89 -0.58
C LYS A 234 7.22 -31.00 0.45
N GLY A 235 6.78 -29.76 0.66
CA GLY A 235 7.29 -29.03 1.82
C GLY A 235 6.78 -27.63 2.01
N ILE A 236 7.21 -27.06 3.14
CA ILE A 236 6.86 -25.74 3.61
C ILE A 236 8.15 -24.94 3.76
N ASP A 237 8.14 -23.71 3.24
CA ASP A 237 9.08 -22.70 3.70
C ASP A 237 8.55 -22.17 5.03
N VAL A 238 9.45 -21.88 5.95
CA VAL A 238 9.10 -21.33 7.26
C VAL A 238 9.93 -20.08 7.51
N GLY A 239 9.32 -19.04 8.03
CA GLY A 239 10.04 -17.87 8.51
C GLY A 239 9.51 -17.39 9.85
N ILE A 240 10.43 -16.87 10.66
CA ILE A 240 10.18 -16.26 11.96
C ILE A 240 10.88 -14.90 11.90
N GLN A 241 10.11 -13.85 12.09
CA GLN A 241 10.59 -12.48 11.91
C GLN A 241 10.17 -11.62 13.09
N THR A 242 11.03 -10.71 13.52
CA THR A 242 10.70 -9.71 14.55
C THR A 242 10.30 -8.37 13.95
N GLY A 243 9.48 -7.61 14.67
CA GLY A 243 9.08 -6.27 14.29
C GLY A 243 10.29 -5.31 14.25
N ARG A 244 10.21 -4.25 13.44
CA ARG A 244 11.30 -3.24 13.34
C ARG A 244 11.59 -2.55 14.67
N GLU A 245 10.55 -2.32 15.47
CA GLU A 245 10.67 -1.68 16.78
C GLU A 245 10.75 -2.69 17.94
N SER A 246 10.67 -4.00 17.65
CA SER A 246 10.72 -5.02 18.70
C SER A 246 12.14 -5.19 19.22
N PRO A 247 12.34 -5.27 20.55
CA PRO A 247 13.64 -5.54 21.15
C PRO A 247 14.03 -7.04 21.08
N VAL A 248 13.13 -7.91 20.62
CA VAL A 248 13.35 -9.36 20.58
C VAL A 248 14.43 -9.74 19.55
N THR A 249 15.37 -10.60 19.95
CA THR A 249 16.35 -11.26 19.08
C THR A 249 16.01 -12.74 18.92
N LEU A 250 16.40 -13.34 17.79
CA LEU A 250 16.05 -14.72 17.43
C LEU A 250 17.19 -15.73 17.60
N GLU A 251 18.27 -15.37 18.31
CA GLU A 251 19.43 -16.26 18.51
C GLU A 251 19.02 -17.54 19.24
N ASN A 252 18.38 -17.40 20.41
CA ASN A 252 17.90 -18.54 21.20
C ASN A 252 16.82 -19.35 20.47
N VAL A 253 15.99 -18.68 19.67
CA VAL A 253 14.97 -19.33 18.84
C VAL A 253 15.63 -20.19 17.76
N ALA A 254 16.60 -19.65 17.02
CA ALA A 254 17.30 -20.38 15.96
C ALA A 254 18.08 -21.58 16.53
N ALA A 255 18.74 -21.41 17.67
CA ALA A 255 19.44 -22.50 18.36
C ALA A 255 18.47 -23.61 18.78
N ALA A 256 17.31 -23.25 19.35
CA ALA A 256 16.29 -24.21 19.75
C ALA A 256 15.69 -24.96 18.54
N LEU A 257 15.41 -24.28 17.44
CA LEU A 257 14.89 -24.90 16.21
C LEU A 257 15.88 -25.90 15.63
N ARG A 258 17.16 -25.55 15.58
CA ARG A 258 18.21 -26.45 15.09
C ARG A 258 18.39 -27.68 15.97
N ARG A 259 18.29 -27.54 17.29
CA ARG A 259 18.30 -28.68 18.22
C ARG A 259 17.17 -29.65 17.89
N ASN A 260 15.95 -29.14 17.80
CA ASN A 260 14.76 -29.95 17.52
C ASN A 260 14.83 -30.56 16.10
N GLU A 261 15.36 -29.83 15.11
CA GLU A 261 15.58 -30.36 13.76
C GLU A 261 16.61 -31.50 13.76
N ALA A 262 17.72 -31.35 14.48
CA ALA A 262 18.75 -32.39 14.60
C ALA A 262 18.19 -33.66 15.25
N GLU A 263 17.39 -33.51 16.32
CA GLU A 263 16.69 -34.61 16.99
C GLU A 263 15.70 -35.30 16.05
N ALA A 264 14.86 -34.53 15.33
CA ALA A 264 13.93 -35.07 14.34
C ALA A 264 14.62 -35.83 13.21
N ARG A 265 15.85 -35.44 12.86
CA ARG A 265 16.72 -36.10 11.88
C ARG A 265 17.59 -37.21 12.45
N LYS A 266 17.60 -37.42 13.77
CA LYS A 266 18.47 -38.37 14.48
C LYS A 266 19.96 -38.11 14.24
N LEU A 267 20.35 -36.83 14.14
CA LEU A 267 21.74 -36.42 14.03
C LEU A 267 22.41 -36.45 15.41
N ASN A 268 23.60 -37.03 15.50
CA ASN A 268 24.38 -37.09 16.74
C ASN A 268 25.32 -35.87 16.81
N LEU A 269 24.80 -34.73 17.27
CA LEU A 269 25.56 -33.48 17.42
C LEU A 269 25.81 -33.19 18.89
N GLY A 270 27.03 -32.75 19.23
CA GLY A 270 27.32 -32.29 20.58
C GLY A 270 26.55 -31.00 20.92
N PHE A 271 26.16 -30.80 22.18
CA PHE A 271 25.43 -29.61 22.63
C PHE A 271 26.10 -28.28 22.21
N ASN A 272 27.44 -28.22 22.31
CA ASN A 272 28.23 -27.05 21.90
C ASN A 272 28.22 -26.83 20.38
N GLU A 273 28.05 -27.89 19.59
CA GLU A 273 27.96 -27.77 18.12
C GLU A 273 26.61 -27.21 17.67
N ILE A 274 25.56 -27.38 18.48
CA ILE A 274 24.22 -26.83 18.22
C ILE A 274 24.18 -25.33 18.56
N LEU A 275 24.83 -24.93 19.66
CA LEU A 275 24.80 -23.54 20.16
C LEU A 275 25.79 -22.60 19.46
N ASN A 276 27.01 -23.05 19.15
CA ASN A 276 28.08 -22.18 18.62
C ASN A 276 27.92 -21.83 17.13
N TYR A 277 26.77 -22.12 16.52
CA TYR A 277 26.64 -22.15 15.06
C TYR A 277 25.73 -21.10 14.41
N PRO A 278 25.39 -19.92 14.97
CA PRO A 278 24.49 -18.97 14.32
C PRO A 278 25.10 -18.47 12.99
N GLY A 279 24.83 -19.17 11.89
CA GLY A 279 25.04 -18.71 10.51
C GLY A 279 26.17 -19.31 9.68
N LEU A 280 27.13 -20.09 10.21
CA LEU A 280 28.41 -20.27 9.49
C LEU A 280 28.66 -21.59 8.74
N ASP A 281 27.94 -22.68 9.01
CA ASP A 281 28.12 -23.89 8.18
C ASP A 281 26.80 -24.69 7.99
N PRO A 282 26.19 -24.61 6.80
CA PRO A 282 24.92 -25.27 6.49
C PRO A 282 25.04 -26.80 6.38
N THR A 283 26.24 -27.39 6.51
CA THR A 283 26.45 -28.82 6.28
C THR A 283 26.06 -29.71 7.48
N LYS A 284 25.96 -29.15 8.70
CA LYS A 284 25.71 -29.95 9.93
C LYS A 284 24.23 -30.13 10.28
N VAL A 285 23.44 -29.05 10.26
CA VAL A 285 21.97 -29.10 10.42
C VAL A 285 21.37 -28.35 9.23
N PRO A 286 20.92 -29.07 8.18
CA PRO A 286 20.46 -28.42 6.97
C PRO A 286 19.17 -27.63 7.22
N GLY A 287 18.99 -26.60 6.42
CA GLY A 287 17.71 -25.90 6.25
C GLY A 287 17.51 -24.66 7.12
N TRP A 288 17.87 -24.67 8.41
CA TRP A 288 17.63 -23.53 9.31
C TRP A 288 18.75 -22.49 9.28
N PHE A 289 18.40 -21.26 8.95
CA PHE A 289 19.30 -20.10 8.87
C PHE A 289 18.83 -18.98 9.80
N LEU A 290 19.78 -18.24 10.39
CA LEU A 290 19.55 -17.00 11.12
C LEU A 290 20.27 -15.87 10.39
N HIS A 291 19.55 -14.82 10.04
CA HIS A 291 20.09 -13.63 9.39
C HIS A 291 20.98 -12.84 10.36
N GLU A 292 22.04 -12.19 9.87
CA GLU A 292 23.03 -11.43 10.67
C GLU A 292 22.42 -10.31 11.52
N SER A 293 21.22 -9.84 11.15
CA SER A 293 20.47 -8.87 11.96
C SER A 293 19.87 -9.47 13.23
N ASN A 294 19.91 -10.79 13.41
CA ASN A 294 19.25 -11.56 14.47
C ASN A 294 17.73 -11.37 14.55
N ARG A 295 17.11 -10.86 13.48
CA ARG A 295 15.67 -10.51 13.40
C ARG A 295 14.88 -11.36 12.42
N PHE A 296 15.56 -12.30 11.75
CA PHE A 296 14.93 -13.21 10.81
C PHE A 296 15.59 -14.59 10.88
N ALA A 297 14.81 -15.60 11.23
CA ALA A 297 15.20 -17.01 11.15
C ALA A 297 14.27 -17.72 10.15
N ALA A 298 14.81 -18.61 9.33
CA ALA A 298 14.03 -19.27 8.30
C ALA A 298 14.51 -20.68 7.99
N CYS A 299 13.59 -21.51 7.53
CA CYS A 299 13.88 -22.77 6.84
C CYS A 299 13.35 -22.67 5.40
N GLY A 300 14.25 -22.33 4.47
CA GLY A 300 13.91 -22.03 3.09
C GLY A 300 13.29 -20.65 2.91
N THR A 301 13.51 -20.04 1.74
CA THR A 301 12.88 -18.76 1.38
C THR A 301 12.54 -18.72 -0.11
N ARG A 302 11.85 -17.65 -0.55
CA ARG A 302 11.59 -17.41 -1.97
C ARG A 302 12.86 -17.28 -2.80
N THR A 303 13.94 -16.75 -2.24
CA THR A 303 15.20 -16.50 -2.94
C THR A 303 16.27 -17.55 -2.65
N HIS A 304 16.07 -18.39 -1.63
CA HIS A 304 16.97 -19.47 -1.27
C HIS A 304 16.17 -20.79 -1.17
N HIS A 305 16.17 -21.52 -2.28
CA HIS A 305 15.44 -22.77 -2.40
C HIS A 305 16.24 -23.92 -1.79
N LEU A 306 15.61 -24.64 -0.85
CA LEU A 306 16.17 -25.85 -0.27
C LEU A 306 15.73 -27.08 -1.08
N PRO A 307 16.66 -28.03 -1.34
CA PRO A 307 16.33 -29.40 -1.72
C PRO A 307 15.30 -30.02 -0.75
N ALA A 308 14.52 -31.00 -1.23
CA ALA A 308 13.42 -31.57 -0.43
C ALA A 308 13.91 -32.23 0.87
N GLU A 309 15.12 -32.79 0.83
CA GLU A 309 15.84 -33.41 1.95
C GLU A 309 16.28 -32.40 3.02
N ASP A 310 16.52 -31.15 2.64
CA ASP A 310 17.01 -30.08 3.52
C ASP A 310 15.88 -29.25 4.15
N ARG A 311 14.64 -29.45 3.71
CA ARG A 311 13.47 -28.81 4.33
C ARG A 311 13.23 -29.35 5.73
N THR A 312 12.70 -28.49 6.61
CA THR A 312 12.43 -28.85 8.00
C THR A 312 11.60 -30.13 8.12
N ARG A 313 12.00 -30.99 9.05
CA ARG A 313 11.23 -32.18 9.48
C ARG A 313 10.18 -31.85 10.53
N LEU A 314 10.22 -30.65 11.10
CA LEU A 314 9.27 -30.18 12.09
C LEU A 314 7.96 -29.76 11.41
N SER A 315 6.84 -30.15 12.01
CA SER A 315 5.52 -29.64 11.68
C SER A 315 5.37 -28.16 12.09
N PRO A 316 4.43 -27.41 11.48
CA PRO A 316 4.15 -26.03 11.89
C PRO A 316 3.85 -25.89 13.39
N GLN A 317 3.17 -26.88 13.99
CA GLN A 317 2.83 -26.90 15.42
C GLN A 317 4.07 -27.12 16.30
N GLU A 318 4.97 -28.03 15.92
CA GLU A 318 6.24 -28.24 16.65
C GLU A 318 7.10 -26.97 16.58
N ILE A 319 7.16 -26.32 15.42
CA ILE A 319 7.89 -25.05 15.26
C ILE A 319 7.31 -23.96 16.17
N GLN A 320 5.98 -23.84 16.23
CA GLN A 320 5.31 -22.91 17.13
C GLN A 320 5.66 -23.20 18.59
N GLN A 321 5.64 -24.46 19.02
CA GLN A 321 5.96 -24.85 20.39
C GLN A 321 7.41 -24.50 20.75
N VAL A 322 8.36 -24.81 19.87
CA VAL A 322 9.78 -24.48 20.04
C VAL A 322 9.99 -22.96 20.11
N LEU A 323 9.31 -22.21 19.23
CA LEU A 323 9.35 -20.75 19.24
C LEU A 323 8.86 -20.17 20.57
N CYS A 324 7.69 -20.61 21.05
CA CYS A 324 7.12 -20.10 22.29
C CYS A 324 8.03 -20.41 23.48
N ALA A 325 8.48 -21.66 23.61
CA ALA A 325 9.38 -22.06 24.69
C ALA A 325 10.71 -21.29 24.66
N ALA A 326 11.29 -21.03 23.48
CA ALA A 326 12.53 -20.27 23.36
C ALA A 326 12.34 -18.78 23.75
N LEU A 327 11.24 -18.16 23.34
CA LEU A 327 10.94 -16.75 23.65
C LEU A 327 10.53 -16.53 25.10
N GLU A 328 9.84 -17.48 25.72
CA GLU A 328 9.47 -17.45 27.13
C GLU A 328 10.70 -17.34 28.04
N ASN A 329 11.77 -18.08 27.71
CA ASN A 329 13.03 -18.11 28.45
C ASN A 329 13.86 -16.80 28.35
N LEU A 330 13.52 -15.86 27.45
CA LEU A 330 14.26 -14.60 27.30
C LEU A 330 14.14 -13.69 28.54
N SER A 331 13.03 -13.78 29.28
CA SER A 331 12.80 -12.94 30.47
C SER A 331 13.59 -13.39 31.70
N ALA A 332 14.09 -14.63 31.73
CA ALA A 332 14.86 -15.15 32.86
C ALA A 332 16.32 -14.64 32.88
N GLN A 333 16.74 -13.87 31.87
CA GLN A 333 18.13 -13.44 31.68
C GLN A 333 18.35 -11.92 31.79
N ALA A 334 17.30 -11.14 32.05
CA ALA A 334 17.35 -9.70 32.30
C ALA A 334 17.21 -9.40 33.80
#